data_AF-A0ABD5U9Z0-F1
#
_entry.id   AF-A0ABD5U9Z0-F1
#
_cell.length_a   1.000
_cell.length_b   1.000
_cell.length_c   1.000
_cell.angle_alpha   90.00
_cell.angle_beta   90.00
_cell.angle_gamma   90.00
#
_symmetry.space_group_name_H-M   'P 1'
#
loop_
_entity.id
_entity.type
_entity.pdbx_description
1 polymer ?
#
loop_
_entity_poly.entity_id
_entity_poly.type
_entity_poly.pdbx_seq_one_letter_code
_entity_poly.pdbx_strand_id
1 'polypeptide(L)' 'MQCHYCSEDADIAVERGGVKVGLCQTHFRERLDELQEEGWLDDLKSELEMDRFDGPTD' A
#
# COMPACT_ATOMS: atom_id res chain seq x y z
N MET A 1 12.98 9.43 6.33
CA MET A 1 11.78 10.28 6.13
C MET A 1 10.87 10.02 7.32
N GLN A 2 9.99 10.94 7.71
CA GLN A 2 9.13 10.73 8.88
C GLN A 2 7.81 10.05 8.51
N CYS A 3 7.26 9.31 9.47
CA CYS A 3 5.91 8.81 9.38
C CYS A 3 4.92 9.99 9.27
N HIS A 4 3.88 9.83 8.46
CA HIS A 4 2.84 10.84 8.33
C HIS A 4 1.98 10.99 9.59
N TYR A 5 1.81 9.90 10.36
CA TYR A 5 0.90 9.84 11.51
C TYR A 5 1.61 10.02 12.86
N CYS A 6 2.92 9.84 12.91
CA CYS A 6 3.72 10.06 14.12
C CYS A 6 5.10 10.61 13.79
N SER A 7 5.83 10.97 14.85
CA SER A 7 7.16 11.57 14.73
C SER A 7 8.28 10.55 14.46
N GLU A 8 7.97 9.24 14.42
CA GLU A 8 8.95 8.19 14.18
C GLU A 8 9.44 8.18 12.73
N ASP A 9 10.59 7.55 12.52
CA ASP A 9 11.08 7.30 11.17
C ASP A 9 10.13 6.35 10.42
N ALA A 10 9.94 6.63 9.14
CA ALA A 10 9.17 5.78 8.26
C ALA A 10 10.04 4.64 7.72
N ASP A 11 9.51 3.42 7.83
CA ASP A 11 10.08 2.21 7.27
C ASP A 11 9.67 2.02 5.79
N ILE A 12 8.49 2.54 5.43
CA ILE A 12 7.85 2.34 4.13
C ILE A 12 7.55 3.69 3.50
N ALA A 13 7.73 3.81 2.20
CA ALA A 13 7.39 5.00 1.43
C ALA A 13 6.53 4.62 0.22
N VAL A 14 5.39 5.29 0.07
CA VAL A 14 4.48 5.11 -1.07
C VAL A 14 4.49 6.40 -1.89
N GLU A 15 4.57 6.29 -3.22
CA GLU A 15 4.53 7.43 -4.13
C GLU A 15 3.40 7.27 -5.15
N ARG A 16 2.62 8.34 -5.36
CA ARG A 16 1.60 8.38 -6.40
C ARG A 16 1.44 9.81 -6.92
N GLY A 17 1.51 10.00 -8.24
CA GLY A 17 1.30 11.30 -8.87
C GLY A 17 2.26 12.41 -8.38
N GLY A 18 3.49 12.05 -8.03
CA GLY A 18 4.50 12.98 -7.50
C GLY A 18 4.36 13.31 -6.01
N VAL A 19 3.38 12.73 -5.31
CA VAL A 19 3.26 12.82 -3.85
C VAL A 19 3.86 11.58 -3.21
N LYS A 20 4.78 11.78 -2.27
CA LYS A 20 5.43 10.71 -1.51
C LYS A 20 5.05 10.77 -0.04
N VAL A 21 4.55 9.67 0.51
CA VAL A 21 4.10 9.54 1.90
C VAL A 21 4.93 8.45 2.60
N GLY A 22 5.44 8.76 3.79
CA GLY A 22 6.18 7.81 4.64
C GLY A 22 5.32 7.25 5.76
N LEU A 23 5.44 5.96 6.06
CA LEU A 23 4.74 5.28 7.15
C LEU A 23 5.71 4.40 7.96
N CYS A 24 5.57 4.40 9.29
CA CYS A 24 6.18 3.37 10.13
C CYS A 24 5.36 2.07 10.02
N GLN A 25 5.96 0.93 10.39
CA GLN A 25 5.28 -0.37 10.31
C GLN A 25 3.93 -0.43 11.04
N THR A 26 3.82 0.23 12.20
CA THR A 26 2.59 0.25 13.00
C THR A 26 1.43 0.86 12.23
N HIS A 27 1.60 2.11 11.77
CA HIS A 27 0.55 2.81 11.04
C HIS A 27 0.27 2.20 9.68
N PHE A 28 1.28 1.62 9.02
CA PHE A 28 1.04 0.89 7.77
C PHE A 28 0.11 -0.32 7.98
N ARG A 29 0.35 -1.12 9.02
CA ARG A 29 -0.50 -2.27 9.35
C ARG A 29 -1.92 -1.83 9.73
N GLU A 30 -2.05 -0.83 10.59
CA GLU A 30 -3.37 -0.30 10.97
C GLU A 30 -4.16 0.21 9.76
N ARG A 31 -3.51 0.94 8.84
CA ARG A 31 -4.17 1.38 7.61
C ARG A 31 -4.57 0.18 6.76
N LEU A 32 -3.70 -0.82 6.59
CA LEU A 32 -4.04 -2.03 5.84
C LEU A 32 -5.21 -2.81 6.45
N ASP A 33 -5.31 -2.86 7.78
CA ASP A 33 -6.37 -3.61 8.46
C ASP A 33 -7.73 -2.90 8.32
N GLU A 34 -7.80 -1.58 8.49
CA GLU A 34 -9.02 -0.79 8.20
C GLU A 34 -9.49 -0.99 6.75
N LEU A 35 -8.51 -1.03 5.86
CA LEU A 35 -8.68 -1.32 4.45
C LEU A 35 -9.21 -2.77 4.24
N GLN A 36 -8.87 -3.76 5.04
CA GLN A 36 -9.46 -5.10 4.92
C GLN A 36 -10.93 -5.11 5.35
N GLU A 37 -11.24 -4.35 6.40
CA GLU A 37 -12.60 -4.24 6.95
C GLU A 37 -13.57 -3.56 5.97
N GLU A 38 -13.09 -2.64 5.14
CA GLU A 38 -13.89 -1.94 4.13
C GLU A 38 -14.13 -2.74 2.84
N GLY A 39 -13.55 -3.94 2.70
CA GLY A 39 -13.73 -4.80 1.52
C GLY A 39 -13.02 -4.32 0.25
N TRP A 40 -12.46 -3.10 0.22
CA TRP A 40 -11.72 -2.60 -0.96
C TRP A 40 -10.41 -3.37 -1.22
N LEU A 41 -9.88 -4.12 -0.24
CA LEU A 41 -8.67 -4.92 -0.46
C LEU A 41 -8.91 -6.12 -1.38
N ASP A 42 -10.12 -6.70 -1.36
CA ASP A 42 -10.51 -7.71 -2.34
C ASP A 42 -10.61 -7.09 -3.74
N ASP A 43 -11.15 -5.88 -3.84
CA ASP A 43 -11.25 -5.13 -5.11
C ASP A 43 -9.86 -4.73 -5.66
N LEU A 44 -8.96 -4.24 -4.80
CA LEU A 44 -7.58 -3.92 -5.19
C LEU A 44 -6.79 -5.17 -5.55
N LYS A 45 -6.97 -6.28 -4.84
CA LYS A 45 -6.30 -7.54 -5.16
C LYS A 45 -6.72 -8.06 -6.53
N SER A 46 -8.02 -7.97 -6.84
CA SER A 46 -8.54 -8.25 -8.19
C SER A 46 -7.87 -7.37 -9.25
N GLU A 47 -7.69 -6.06 -8.98
CA GLU A 47 -7.01 -5.14 -9.90
C GLU A 47 -5.51 -5.43 -10.07
N LEU A 48 -4.79 -5.74 -8.98
CA LEU A 48 -3.36 -6.09 -9.00
C LEU A 48 -3.06 -7.47 -9.60
N GLU A 49 -4.02 -8.40 -9.58
CA GLU A 49 -3.92 -9.70 -10.26
C GLU A 49 -3.99 -9.56 -11.80
N MET A 50 -4.53 -8.45 -12.33
CA MET A 50 -4.56 -8.16 -13.76
C MET A 50 -3.19 -7.71 -14.30
N ASP A 51 -2.38 -7.04 -13.48
CA ASP A 51 -1.05 -6.55 -13.86
C ASP A 51 0.05 -7.63 -13.79
N ARG A 52 -0.24 -8.82 -13.24
CA ARG A 52 0.74 -9.92 -13.13
C ARG A 52 0.76 -10.86 -14.34
N PHE A 53 -0.19 -10.78 -15.27
CA PHE A 53 -0.18 -11.64 -16.46
C PHE A 53 0.39 -10.90 -17.69
N ASP A 54 1.71 -10.73 -17.71
CA ASP A 54 2.47 -10.44 -18.95
C ASP A 54 3.63 -11.43 -19.10
N GLY A 55 3.27 -12.70 -19.25
CA GLY A 55 4.21 -13.77 -19.61
C GLY A 55 3.70 -14.50 -20.86
N PRO A 56 4.49 -14.59 -21.95
CA PRO A 56 4.05 -15.28 -23.16
C PRO A 56 3.89 -16.78 -22.88
N THR A 57 2.72 -17.31 -23.21
CA THR A 57 2.51 -18.75 -23.33
C THR A 57 3.08 -19.21 -24.68
N ASP A 58 4.28 -19.79 -24.66
CA ASP A 58 4.78 -20.71 -25.70
C ASP A 58 5.47 -21.91 -25.02
#